data_AF-A0A9W4WT08-F1
#
_entry.id   AF-A0A9W4WT08-F1
#
_cell.length_a   1.000
_cell.length_b   1.000
_cell.length_c   1.000
_cell.angle_alpha   90.00
_cell.angle_beta   90.00
_cell.angle_gamma   90.00
#
_symmetry.space_group_name_H-M   'P 1'
#
loop_
_entity.id
_entity.type
_entity.pdbx_description
1 polymer ?
#
loop_
_entity_poly.entity_id
_entity_poly.type
_entity_poly.pdbx_seq_one_letter_code
_entity_poly.pdbx_strand_id
1 'polypeptide(L)'
;MKQTQQQTKLSESSEKASIEETKNENEDISDDNEDIADKLLARIEAKRVEEEKNAALKISEPSNKIPKSKKPNRQKLRKARKAAEMAELQREAENEAKNQPNMKEVEREKIIDIVTMMGLSIKETDYKELRRKTAAYMRENPDDFIPFLPTKDDGKCSPEQFSKYCDELENTAVWGGQLEIIAISKAFKLPVHVIQMNSPLMKISDDEFLNKEPIVISYHRHMYGLGAHYNSLRKI
;
A
#
# COMPACT_ATOMS: atom_id res chain seq x y z
N MET A 1 71.81 -39.46 12.04
CA MET A 1 70.80 -40.49 12.40
C MET A 1 69.58 -40.23 11.52
N LYS A 2 69.48 -40.90 10.36
CA LYS A 2 68.57 -42.05 10.12
C LYS A 2 67.13 -41.73 10.56
N GLN A 3 66.25 -41.38 9.63
CA GLN A 3 65.40 -42.30 8.85
C GLN A 3 64.39 -43.04 9.73
N THR A 4 63.11 -42.72 9.62
CA THR A 4 62.01 -43.68 9.30
C THR A 4 60.78 -42.85 8.89
N GLN A 5 60.55 -42.70 7.58
CA GLN A 5 59.49 -43.36 6.79
C GLN A 5 58.14 -42.61 6.88
N GLN A 6 57.65 -41.86 5.88
CA GLN A 6 57.39 -42.15 4.45
C GLN A 6 55.94 -42.63 4.22
N GLN A 7 55.22 -41.76 3.50
CA GLN A 7 54.18 -42.04 2.50
C GLN A 7 52.94 -42.84 2.91
N THR A 8 51.76 -42.24 2.67
CA THR A 8 50.97 -42.64 1.49
C THR A 8 50.23 -41.44 0.92
N LYS A 9 50.36 -41.33 -0.40
CA LYS A 9 49.66 -40.44 -1.33
C LYS A 9 48.48 -41.22 -1.92
N LEU A 10 47.45 -40.50 -2.33
CA LEU A 10 46.55 -40.79 -3.46
C LEU A 10 45.72 -42.10 -3.44
N SER A 11 44.43 -41.95 -3.13
CA SER A 11 43.26 -42.69 -3.66
C SER A 11 42.05 -42.07 -2.90
N GLU A 12 41.01 -41.48 -3.46
CA GLU A 12 40.31 -41.63 -4.73
C GLU A 12 39.65 -40.30 -5.10
N SER A 13 39.87 -39.84 -6.33
CA SER A 13 38.80 -39.16 -7.06
C SER A 13 37.77 -40.19 -7.51
N SER A 14 36.52 -39.73 -7.63
CA SER A 14 35.38 -40.34 -8.34
C SER A 14 34.78 -41.62 -7.77
N GLU A 15 33.57 -41.51 -7.21
CA GLU A 15 32.33 -41.84 -7.95
C GLU A 15 31.09 -41.38 -7.18
N LYS A 16 30.19 -40.68 -7.91
CA LYS A 16 28.72 -40.82 -7.98
C LYS A 16 27.93 -41.11 -6.69
N ALA A 17 26.71 -40.68 -6.47
CA ALA A 17 25.72 -39.80 -7.11
C ALA A 17 24.45 -39.98 -6.23
N SER A 18 23.55 -38.99 -6.25
CA SER A 18 22.10 -39.17 -6.09
C SER A 18 21.55 -39.81 -4.80
N ILE A 19 21.00 -38.98 -3.90
CA ILE A 19 19.74 -39.30 -3.19
C ILE A 19 18.94 -37.99 -3.05
N GLU A 20 17.91 -37.86 -3.89
CA GLU A 20 16.69 -37.08 -3.63
C GLU A 20 16.02 -37.64 -2.38
N GLU A 21 15.54 -36.78 -1.47
CA GLU A 21 14.38 -37.14 -0.66
C GLU A 21 13.52 -35.92 -0.32
N THR A 22 12.23 -36.18 -0.45
CA THR A 22 11.08 -35.30 -0.55
C THR A 22 10.53 -34.82 0.79
N LYS A 23 9.73 -33.75 0.68
CA LYS A 23 8.60 -33.32 1.53
C LYS A 23 8.91 -32.67 2.88
N ASN A 24 8.55 -31.39 2.97
CA ASN A 24 7.60 -30.97 4.00
C ASN A 24 6.70 -29.86 3.47
N GLU A 25 5.43 -30.22 3.33
CA GLU A 25 4.29 -29.36 3.06
C GLU A 25 3.98 -28.57 4.33
N ASN A 26 3.89 -27.24 4.23
CA ASN A 26 3.18 -26.40 5.18
C ASN A 26 2.43 -25.34 4.39
N GLU A 27 1.26 -25.78 3.92
CA GLU A 27 -0.02 -25.07 3.84
C GLU A 27 0.01 -23.54 4.05
N ASP A 28 0.12 -22.81 2.93
CA ASP A 28 -0.55 -21.52 2.76
C ASP A 28 -2.04 -21.81 2.46
N ILE A 29 -2.87 -21.83 3.49
CA ILE A 29 -4.33 -21.82 3.34
C ILE A 29 -4.72 -20.40 2.93
N SER A 30 -4.74 -20.17 1.63
CA SER A 30 -5.30 -18.98 1.00
C SER A 30 -6.60 -19.35 0.27
N ASP A 31 -7.68 -18.69 0.67
CA ASP A 31 -8.84 -18.20 -0.11
C ASP A 31 -9.63 -19.09 -1.11
N ASP A 32 -9.35 -20.39 -1.28
CA ASP A 32 -10.00 -21.16 -2.36
C ASP A 32 -11.36 -21.82 -2.02
N ASN A 33 -11.89 -21.65 -0.80
CA ASN A 33 -13.15 -22.32 -0.41
C ASN A 33 -14.42 -21.70 -1.01
N GLU A 34 -14.42 -20.43 -1.41
CA GLU A 34 -15.56 -19.82 -2.11
C GLU A 34 -15.71 -20.34 -3.54
N ASP A 35 -14.59 -20.57 -4.24
CA ASP A 35 -14.59 -20.99 -5.64
C ASP A 35 -15.05 -22.46 -5.82
N ILE A 36 -14.86 -23.31 -4.80
CA ILE A 36 -15.34 -24.70 -4.82
C ILE A 36 -16.88 -24.76 -4.72
N ALA A 37 -17.48 -23.91 -3.88
CA ALA A 37 -18.92 -23.86 -3.71
C ALA A 37 -19.61 -23.39 -5.00
N ASP A 38 -19.06 -22.36 -5.65
CA ASP A 38 -19.56 -21.82 -6.91
C ASP A 38 -19.37 -22.79 -8.08
N LYS A 39 -18.22 -23.49 -8.14
CA LYS A 39 -18.00 -24.57 -9.12
C LYS A 39 -18.98 -25.73 -8.94
N LEU A 40 -19.32 -26.10 -7.69
CA LEU A 40 -20.27 -27.17 -7.42
C LEU A 40 -21.70 -26.77 -7.81
N LEU A 41 -22.08 -25.53 -7.53
CA LEU A 41 -23.36 -24.93 -7.94
C LEU A 41 -23.50 -24.89 -9.47
N ALA A 42 -22.49 -24.40 -10.18
CA ALA A 42 -22.48 -24.34 -11.64
C ALA A 42 -22.63 -25.74 -12.27
N ARG A 43 -21.98 -26.76 -11.68
CA ARG A 43 -22.05 -28.14 -12.17
C ARG A 43 -23.40 -28.80 -11.92
N ILE A 44 -24.07 -28.47 -10.82
CA ILE A 44 -25.43 -28.92 -10.51
C ILE A 44 -26.43 -28.25 -11.48
N GLU A 45 -26.29 -26.94 -11.73
CA GLU A 45 -27.17 -26.22 -12.67
C GLU A 45 -26.98 -26.75 -14.11
N ALA A 46 -25.73 -27.02 -14.53
CA ALA A 46 -25.43 -27.61 -15.84
C ALA A 46 -26.04 -29.01 -16.01
N LYS A 47 -25.89 -29.91 -15.02
CA LYS A 47 -26.55 -31.23 -15.06
C LYS A 47 -28.06 -31.14 -15.15
N ARG A 48 -28.66 -30.17 -14.45
CA ARG A 48 -30.12 -29.95 -14.49
C ARG A 48 -30.60 -29.47 -15.85
N VAL A 49 -29.83 -28.60 -16.52
CA VAL A 49 -30.12 -28.14 -17.89
C VAL A 49 -30.01 -29.30 -18.88
N GLU A 50 -29.03 -30.19 -18.70
CA GLU A 50 -28.88 -31.40 -19.53
C GLU A 50 -30.07 -32.37 -19.36
N GLU A 51 -30.53 -32.57 -18.12
CA GLU A 51 -31.70 -33.39 -17.80
C GLU A 51 -33.00 -32.77 -18.34
N GLU A 52 -33.16 -31.45 -18.26
CA GLU A 52 -34.30 -30.72 -18.81
C GLU A 52 -34.33 -30.77 -20.36
N LYS A 53 -33.16 -30.70 -21.03
CA LYS A 53 -33.02 -30.88 -22.48
C LYS A 53 -33.37 -32.30 -22.92
N ASN A 54 -32.87 -33.31 -22.20
CA ASN A 54 -33.17 -34.72 -22.48
C ASN A 54 -34.64 -35.08 -22.23
N ALA A 55 -35.30 -34.44 -21.26
CA ALA A 55 -36.73 -34.59 -21.03
C ALA A 55 -37.60 -33.88 -22.09
N ALA A 56 -37.13 -32.76 -22.67
CA ALA A 56 -37.82 -32.02 -23.72
C ALA A 56 -37.80 -32.74 -25.09
N LEU A 57 -36.80 -33.58 -25.35
CA LEU A 57 -36.65 -34.33 -26.62
C LEU A 57 -37.57 -35.57 -26.74
N LYS A 58 -38.35 -35.92 -25.70
CA LYS A 58 -39.23 -37.11 -25.70
C LYS A 58 -40.71 -36.84 -25.97
N ILE A 59 -41.14 -35.63 -26.34
CA ILE A 59 -42.56 -35.34 -26.61
C ILE A 59 -42.73 -34.44 -27.85
N SER A 60 -42.94 -35.05 -29.04
CA SER A 60 -44.19 -34.97 -29.84
C SER A 60 -43.97 -35.08 -31.37
N GLU A 61 -44.66 -36.03 -32.02
CA GLU A 61 -45.51 -35.74 -33.19
C GLU A 61 -46.97 -35.51 -32.71
N PRO A 62 -47.82 -34.82 -33.47
CA PRO A 62 -48.84 -33.94 -32.91
C PRO A 62 -50.22 -34.58 -32.74
N SER A 63 -50.91 -34.23 -31.66
CA SER A 63 -52.38 -34.13 -31.67
C SER A 63 -52.87 -33.02 -30.75
N ASN A 64 -53.84 -32.30 -31.31
CA ASN A 64 -54.46 -31.05 -30.91
C ASN A 64 -55.17 -31.11 -29.55
N LYS A 65 -54.88 -30.19 -28.61
CA LYS A 65 -55.75 -29.74 -27.49
C LYS A 65 -55.08 -28.62 -26.62
N ILE A 66 -55.66 -27.42 -26.67
CA ILE A 66 -55.80 -26.31 -25.67
C ILE A 66 -54.62 -26.04 -24.70
N PRO A 67 -54.11 -24.79 -24.58
CA PRO A 67 -52.92 -24.48 -23.79
C PRO A 67 -53.20 -24.59 -22.28
N LYS A 68 -52.71 -25.66 -21.64
CA LYS A 68 -52.60 -25.73 -20.19
C LYS A 68 -51.29 -25.08 -19.75
N SER A 69 -51.38 -23.91 -19.12
CA SER A 69 -50.27 -23.22 -18.46
C SER A 69 -49.56 -24.18 -17.50
N LYS A 70 -48.30 -24.54 -17.79
CA LYS A 70 -47.49 -25.38 -16.90
C LYS A 70 -47.25 -24.63 -15.60
N LYS A 71 -47.85 -25.11 -14.50
CA LYS A 71 -47.64 -24.56 -13.16
C LYS A 71 -46.13 -24.58 -12.83
N PRO A 72 -45.56 -23.49 -12.29
CA PRO A 72 -44.13 -23.44 -12.01
C PRO A 72 -43.70 -24.56 -11.08
N ASN A 73 -42.58 -25.20 -11.41
CA ASN A 73 -42.06 -26.36 -10.69
C ASN A 73 -41.83 -25.98 -9.20
N ARG A 74 -42.33 -26.79 -8.26
CA ARG A 74 -42.41 -26.47 -6.81
C ARG A 74 -41.07 -26.03 -6.21
N GLN A 75 -39.96 -26.54 -6.74
CA GLN A 75 -38.60 -26.15 -6.33
C GLN A 75 -38.24 -24.71 -6.72
N LYS A 76 -38.71 -24.22 -7.88
CA LYS A 76 -38.51 -22.84 -8.35
C LYS A 76 -39.26 -21.84 -7.47
N LEU A 77 -40.48 -22.19 -7.05
CA LEU A 77 -41.25 -21.40 -6.07
C LEU A 77 -40.52 -21.32 -4.71
N ARG A 78 -39.91 -22.41 -4.24
CA ARG A 78 -39.13 -22.40 -3.00
C ARG A 78 -37.85 -21.56 -3.12
N LYS A 79 -37.12 -21.65 -4.24
CA LYS A 79 -35.90 -20.84 -4.51
C LYS A 79 -36.25 -19.35 -4.64
N ALA A 80 -37.33 -19.02 -5.34
CA ALA A 80 -37.81 -17.65 -5.48
C ALA A 80 -38.25 -17.03 -4.15
N ARG A 81 -38.93 -17.80 -3.29
CA ARG A 81 -39.32 -17.35 -1.94
C ARG A 81 -38.10 -17.03 -1.06
N LYS A 82 -37.09 -17.91 -1.04
CA LYS A 82 -35.84 -17.68 -0.31
C LYS A 82 -35.02 -16.52 -0.88
N ALA A 83 -35.00 -16.36 -2.20
CA ALA A 83 -34.30 -15.25 -2.86
C ALA A 83 -34.97 -13.90 -2.56
N ALA A 84 -36.31 -13.85 -2.54
CA ALA A 84 -37.04 -12.65 -2.13
C ALA A 84 -36.80 -12.29 -0.66
N GLU A 85 -36.79 -13.29 0.23
CA GLU A 85 -36.48 -13.12 1.66
C GLU A 85 -35.05 -12.61 1.88
N MET A 86 -34.05 -13.18 1.19
CA MET A 86 -32.68 -12.70 1.25
C MET A 86 -32.51 -11.31 0.64
N ALA A 87 -33.20 -11.00 -0.46
CA ALA A 87 -33.15 -9.67 -1.07
C ALA A 87 -33.77 -8.60 -0.16
N GLU A 88 -34.81 -8.95 0.60
CA GLU A 88 -35.42 -8.05 1.58
C GLU A 88 -34.47 -7.79 2.76
N LEU A 89 -33.84 -8.84 3.30
CA LEU A 89 -32.82 -8.72 4.34
C LEU A 89 -31.60 -7.91 3.87
N GLN A 90 -31.18 -8.09 2.61
CA GLN A 90 -30.08 -7.33 2.03
C GLN A 90 -30.44 -5.86 1.83
N ARG A 91 -31.68 -5.57 1.39
CA ARG A 91 -32.19 -4.20 1.30
C ARG A 91 -32.26 -3.53 2.68
N GLU A 92 -32.64 -4.28 3.72
CA GLU A 92 -32.65 -3.80 5.10
C GLU A 92 -31.23 -3.49 5.58
N ALA A 93 -30.28 -4.42 5.38
CA ALA A 93 -28.87 -4.21 5.69
C ALA A 93 -28.25 -3.01 4.94
N GLU A 94 -28.61 -2.80 3.67
CA GLU A 94 -28.17 -1.64 2.89
C GLU A 94 -28.74 -0.32 3.43
N ASN A 95 -30.00 -0.31 3.89
CA ASN A 95 -30.61 0.87 4.49
C ASN A 95 -29.97 1.20 5.85
N GLU A 96 -29.65 0.19 6.65
CA GLU A 96 -28.92 0.35 7.91
C GLU A 96 -27.50 0.89 7.67
N ALA A 97 -26.77 0.33 6.69
CA ALA A 97 -25.43 0.79 6.35
C ALA A 97 -25.39 2.24 5.85
N LYS A 98 -26.38 2.65 5.04
CA LYS A 98 -26.50 4.06 4.58
C LYS A 98 -26.78 5.04 5.72
N ASN A 99 -27.45 4.58 6.78
CA ASN A 99 -27.80 5.41 7.93
C ASN A 99 -26.74 5.37 9.03
N GLN A 100 -25.65 4.62 8.86
CA GLN A 100 -24.58 4.59 9.85
C GLN A 100 -23.81 5.91 9.82
N PRO A 101 -23.76 6.67 10.94
CA PRO A 101 -22.98 7.91 10.99
C PRO A 101 -21.49 7.59 10.84
N ASN A 102 -20.78 8.40 10.04
CA ASN A 102 -19.34 8.26 9.88
C ASN A 102 -18.64 8.71 11.17
N MET A 103 -18.32 7.76 12.05
CA MET A 103 -17.71 8.02 13.36
C MET A 103 -16.41 8.82 13.25
N LYS A 104 -15.63 8.65 12.17
CA LYS A 104 -14.39 9.40 11.93
C LYS A 104 -14.64 10.87 11.65
N GLU A 105 -15.72 11.20 10.93
CA GLU A 105 -16.10 12.59 10.67
C GLU A 105 -16.59 13.26 11.95
N VAL A 106 -17.43 12.58 12.72
CA VAL A 106 -17.91 13.08 14.01
C VAL A 106 -16.76 13.33 15.00
N GLU A 107 -15.77 12.43 15.05
CA GLU A 107 -14.56 12.63 15.86
C GLU A 107 -13.73 13.81 15.35
N ARG A 108 -13.55 13.94 14.03
CA ARG A 108 -12.82 15.04 13.41
C ARG A 108 -13.46 16.38 13.73
N GLU A 109 -14.78 16.50 13.59
CA GLU A 109 -15.53 17.72 13.91
C GLU A 109 -15.33 18.12 15.38
N LYS A 110 -15.46 17.18 16.31
CA LYS A 110 -15.23 17.44 17.74
C LYS A 110 -13.79 17.89 18.03
N ILE A 111 -12.80 17.30 17.36
CA ILE A 111 -11.40 17.73 17.48
C ILE A 111 -11.24 19.17 16.96
N ILE A 112 -11.83 19.49 15.81
CA ILE A 112 -11.79 20.83 15.23
C ILE A 112 -12.42 21.85 16.18
N ASP A 113 -13.56 21.55 16.78
CA ASP A 113 -14.25 22.43 17.74
C ASP A 113 -13.39 22.71 18.96
N ILE A 114 -12.82 21.66 19.58
CA ILE A 114 -11.94 21.78 20.74
C ILE A 114 -10.70 22.61 20.41
N VAL A 115 -10.08 22.34 19.26
CA VAL A 115 -8.87 23.06 18.82
C VAL A 115 -9.17 24.53 18.54
N THR A 116 -10.28 24.82 17.86
CA THR A 116 -10.72 26.19 17.57
C THR A 116 -11.04 26.95 18.85
N MET A 117 -11.70 26.31 19.81
CA MET A 117 -11.98 26.88 21.15
C MET A 117 -10.70 27.22 21.92
N MET A 118 -9.62 26.45 21.72
CA MET A 118 -8.31 26.72 22.30
C MET A 118 -7.51 27.79 21.54
N GLY A 119 -8.07 28.41 20.50
CA GLY A 119 -7.38 29.39 19.67
C GLY A 119 -6.26 28.81 18.81
N LEU A 120 -6.24 27.48 18.66
CA LEU A 120 -5.29 26.76 17.82
C LEU A 120 -5.89 26.57 16.43
N SER A 121 -5.05 26.60 15.40
CA SER A 121 -5.46 26.34 14.02
C SER A 121 -4.83 25.04 13.53
N ILE A 122 -5.66 24.08 13.11
CA ILE A 122 -5.17 22.87 12.44
C ILE A 122 -4.86 23.25 11.00
N LYS A 123 -3.60 23.11 10.59
CA LYS A 123 -3.21 23.13 9.18
C LYS A 123 -2.85 21.71 8.77
N GLU A 124 -3.81 20.98 8.21
CA GLU A 124 -3.50 19.74 7.51
C GLU A 124 -2.80 20.11 6.20
N THR A 125 -1.52 19.78 6.09
CA THR A 125 -0.77 19.88 4.83
C THR A 125 -0.51 18.47 4.34
N ASP A 126 -1.02 18.15 3.16
CA ASP A 126 -0.74 16.86 2.53
C ASP A 126 0.74 16.76 2.13
N TYR A 127 1.31 15.56 2.13
CA TYR A 127 2.69 15.34 1.72
C TYR A 127 2.92 15.79 0.27
N LYS A 128 1.89 15.73 -0.59
CA LYS A 128 1.92 16.25 -1.95
C LYS A 128 2.06 17.78 -1.98
N GLU A 129 1.37 18.48 -1.09
CA GLU A 129 1.51 19.94 -0.99
C GLU A 129 2.88 20.32 -0.42
N LEU A 130 3.38 19.56 0.56
CA LEU A 130 4.73 19.70 1.09
C LEU A 130 5.78 19.58 -0.02
N ARG A 131 5.72 18.50 -0.83
CA ARG A 131 6.62 18.29 -1.98
C ARG A 131 6.54 19.42 -2.99
N ARG A 132 5.33 19.83 -3.37
CA ARG A 132 5.10 20.93 -4.32
C ARG A 132 5.70 22.26 -3.85
N LYS A 133 5.43 22.66 -2.60
CA LYS A 133 5.98 23.91 -2.03
C LYS A 133 7.50 23.87 -1.91
N THR A 134 8.05 22.70 -1.57
CA THR A 134 9.49 22.49 -1.50
C THR A 134 10.13 22.68 -2.87
N ALA A 135 9.62 21.99 -3.90
CA ALA A 135 10.11 22.10 -5.26
C ALA A 135 9.93 23.52 -5.83
N ALA A 136 8.80 24.17 -5.56
CA ALA A 136 8.57 25.56 -5.95
C ALA A 136 9.62 26.51 -5.33
N TYR A 137 9.88 26.38 -4.02
CA TYR A 137 10.90 27.19 -3.35
C TYR A 137 12.31 26.96 -3.93
N MET A 138 12.66 25.71 -4.23
CA MET A 138 13.92 25.39 -4.89
C MET A 138 14.03 26.05 -6.26
N ARG A 139 12.98 26.00 -7.08
CA ARG A 139 12.94 26.66 -8.41
C ARG A 139 13.05 28.18 -8.32
N GLU A 140 12.51 28.79 -7.27
CA GLU A 140 12.60 30.24 -7.03
C GLU A 140 14.01 30.68 -6.59
N ASN A 141 14.81 29.78 -6.01
CA ASN A 141 16.13 30.10 -5.43
C ASN A 141 17.21 29.11 -5.90
N PRO A 142 17.42 28.93 -7.21
CA PRO A 142 18.27 27.86 -7.76
C PRO A 142 19.73 27.93 -7.30
N ASP A 143 20.27 29.14 -7.14
CA ASP A 143 21.67 29.37 -6.79
C ASP A 143 22.05 28.79 -5.41
N ASP A 144 21.08 28.67 -4.50
CA ASP A 144 21.28 28.10 -3.16
C ASP A 144 21.38 26.57 -3.18
N PHE A 145 20.89 25.91 -4.24
CA PHE A 145 20.74 24.45 -4.30
C PHE A 145 21.63 23.79 -5.35
N ILE A 146 21.75 24.40 -6.53
CA ILE A 146 22.52 23.86 -7.66
C ILE A 146 23.95 23.43 -7.28
N PRO A 147 24.72 24.19 -6.49
CA PRO A 147 26.10 23.82 -6.14
C PRO A 147 26.22 22.53 -5.30
N PHE A 148 25.14 22.10 -4.64
CA PHE A 148 25.14 21.00 -3.69
C PHE A 148 24.43 19.74 -4.20
N LEU A 149 23.84 19.81 -5.40
CA LEU A 149 23.17 18.65 -5.98
C LEU A 149 24.18 17.65 -6.55
N PRO A 150 24.01 16.35 -6.29
CA PRO A 150 24.88 15.32 -6.81
C PRO A 150 24.67 15.16 -8.33
N THR A 151 25.71 15.45 -9.11
CA THR A 151 25.74 15.19 -10.56
C THR A 151 26.45 13.85 -10.83
N LYS A 152 26.04 13.15 -11.90
CA LYS A 152 26.68 11.87 -12.32
C LYS A 152 28.05 12.06 -12.97
N ASP A 153 28.27 13.22 -13.57
CA ASP A 153 29.54 13.64 -14.13
C ASP A 153 30.11 14.68 -13.16
N ASP A 154 31.42 14.68 -12.91
CA ASP A 154 32.15 15.48 -11.88
C ASP A 154 32.04 17.03 -12.04
N GLY A 155 31.00 17.52 -12.72
CA GLY A 155 30.68 18.91 -12.96
C GLY A 155 29.45 19.42 -12.19
N LYS A 156 29.23 20.72 -12.32
CA LYS A 156 28.08 21.42 -11.72
C LYS A 156 26.78 20.92 -12.34
N CYS A 157 25.75 20.75 -11.51
CA CYS A 157 24.40 20.45 -11.96
C CYS A 157 23.94 21.53 -12.95
N SER A 158 23.50 21.13 -14.14
CA SER A 158 22.99 22.07 -15.14
C SER A 158 21.61 22.57 -14.72
N PRO A 159 21.17 23.76 -15.19
CA PRO A 159 19.80 24.25 -14.93
C PRO A 159 18.70 23.26 -15.38
N GLU A 160 18.96 22.50 -16.45
CA GLU A 160 18.05 21.48 -16.97
C GLU A 160 17.96 20.26 -16.02
N GLN A 161 19.10 19.81 -15.50
CA GLN A 161 19.15 18.74 -14.49
C GLN A 161 18.47 19.18 -13.19
N PHE A 162 18.66 20.44 -12.80
CA PHE A 162 17.99 21.03 -11.64
C PHE A 162 16.47 21.08 -11.80
N SER A 163 15.97 21.51 -12.97
CA SER A 163 14.54 21.50 -13.26
C SER A 163 13.98 20.08 -13.13
N LYS A 164 14.66 19.10 -13.73
CA LYS A 164 14.26 17.69 -13.65
C LYS A 164 14.26 17.18 -12.20
N TYR A 165 15.26 17.55 -11.41
CA TYR A 165 15.31 17.20 -9.99
C TYR A 165 14.09 17.75 -9.22
N CYS A 166 13.73 19.01 -9.45
CA CYS A 166 12.55 19.62 -8.83
C CYS A 166 11.26 18.93 -9.27
N ASP A 167 11.16 18.53 -10.54
CA ASP A 167 10.00 17.80 -11.08
C ASP A 167 9.88 16.40 -10.46
N GLU A 168 10.99 15.69 -10.29
CA GLU A 168 11.03 14.38 -9.62
C GLU A 168 10.68 14.50 -8.13
N LEU A 169 11.19 15.53 -7.44
CA LEU A 169 10.89 15.81 -6.04
C LEU A 169 9.39 16.05 -5.82
N GLU A 170 8.76 16.79 -6.72
CA GLU A 170 7.34 17.15 -6.68
C GLU A 170 6.42 15.97 -6.99
N ASN A 171 6.73 15.22 -8.05
CA ASN A 171 5.79 14.27 -8.66
C ASN A 171 6.01 12.81 -8.29
N THR A 172 7.12 12.48 -7.63
CA THR A 172 7.48 11.09 -7.33
C THR A 172 7.72 10.86 -5.83
N ALA A 173 8.07 9.61 -5.48
CA ALA A 173 8.43 9.21 -4.13
C ALA A 173 9.95 9.24 -3.88
N VAL A 174 10.74 10.05 -4.63
CA VAL A 174 12.18 10.17 -4.35
C VAL A 174 12.41 10.58 -2.90
N TRP A 175 13.47 10.03 -2.30
CA TRP A 175 13.84 10.31 -0.93
C TRP A 175 14.52 11.68 -0.87
N GLY A 176 14.07 12.52 0.06
CA GLY A 176 14.67 13.83 0.32
C GLY A 176 15.80 13.74 1.34
N GLY A 177 16.73 14.68 1.25
CA GLY A 177 17.85 14.84 2.17
C GLY A 177 17.86 16.20 2.84
N GLN A 178 19.07 16.69 3.14
CA GLN A 178 19.25 17.95 3.85
C GLN A 178 18.81 19.17 3.03
N LEU A 179 19.00 19.16 1.71
CA LEU A 179 18.60 20.26 0.83
C LEU A 179 17.07 20.46 0.86
N GLU A 180 16.32 19.36 0.82
CA GLU A 180 14.86 19.38 0.90
C GLU A 180 14.40 19.88 2.27
N ILE A 181 15.09 19.50 3.36
CA ILE A 181 14.75 20.00 4.71
C ILE A 181 14.97 21.50 4.80
N ILE A 182 16.07 22.02 4.24
CA ILE A 182 16.34 23.47 4.18
C ILE A 182 15.26 24.17 3.35
N ALA A 183 14.92 23.63 2.17
CA ALA A 183 13.86 24.17 1.33
C ALA A 183 12.49 24.15 2.01
N ILE A 184 12.13 23.08 2.73
CA ILE A 184 10.90 22.98 3.53
C ILE A 184 10.89 24.06 4.62
N SER A 185 11.98 24.18 5.39
CA SER A 185 12.13 25.19 6.45
C SER A 185 11.82 26.59 5.91
N LYS A 186 12.40 26.93 4.76
CA LYS A 186 12.23 28.24 4.12
C LYS A 186 10.85 28.44 3.52
N ALA A 187 10.32 27.45 2.79
CA ALA A 187 9.01 27.51 2.15
C ALA A 187 7.87 27.69 3.15
N PHE A 188 7.97 27.02 4.31
CA PHE A 188 6.96 27.11 5.38
C PHE A 188 7.30 28.15 6.44
N LYS A 189 8.49 28.77 6.33
CA LYS A 189 9.02 29.76 7.27
C LYS A 189 9.02 29.22 8.70
N LEU A 190 9.51 28.00 8.90
CA LEU A 190 9.49 27.29 10.19
C LEU A 190 10.88 26.73 10.47
N PRO A 191 11.43 26.93 11.67
CA PRO A 191 12.72 26.37 12.02
C PRO A 191 12.63 24.84 12.14
N VAL A 192 13.71 24.15 11.77
CA VAL A 192 13.79 22.69 11.86
C VAL A 192 15.00 22.28 12.68
N HIS A 193 14.77 21.42 13.65
CA HIS A 193 15.79 20.86 14.53
C HIS A 193 16.01 19.38 14.18
N VAL A 194 17.22 19.04 13.77
CA VAL A 194 17.61 17.66 13.42
C VAL A 194 18.49 17.09 14.51
N ILE A 195 18.00 16.03 15.16
CA ILE A 195 18.74 15.28 16.18
C ILE A 195 19.40 14.08 15.52
N GLN A 196 20.70 13.93 15.69
CA GLN A 196 21.46 12.79 15.20
C GLN A 196 22.26 12.17 16.35
N MET A 197 22.42 10.84 16.34
CA MET A 197 23.24 10.14 17.32
C MET A 197 24.68 10.66 17.31
N ASN A 198 25.22 10.94 18.50
CA ASN A 198 26.60 11.39 18.74
C ASN A 198 27.00 12.67 17.97
N SER A 199 26.03 13.50 17.61
CA SER A 199 26.27 14.79 16.94
C SER A 199 25.53 15.90 17.68
N PRO A 200 26.06 17.14 17.70
CA PRO A 200 25.32 18.29 18.21
C PRO A 200 23.97 18.45 17.48
N LEU A 201 23.02 19.08 18.18
CA LEU A 201 21.73 19.46 17.59
C LEU A 201 21.96 20.36 16.37
N MET A 202 21.50 19.92 15.21
CA MET A 202 21.54 20.72 13.98
C MET A 202 20.30 21.60 13.94
N LYS A 203 20.52 22.92 13.85
CA LYS A 203 19.47 23.93 13.81
C LYS A 203 19.42 24.54 12.42
N ILE A 204 18.25 24.51 11.78
CA ILE A 204 18.02 25.03 10.43
C ILE A 204 17.06 26.20 10.54
N SER A 205 17.50 27.38 10.07
CA SER A 205 16.73 28.64 10.07
C SER A 205 16.20 29.10 11.44
N ASP A 206 16.89 28.69 12.52
CA ASP A 206 16.55 29.08 13.91
C ASP A 206 16.78 30.58 14.15
N ASP A 207 17.78 31.15 13.47
CA ASP A 207 18.11 32.57 13.47
C ASP A 207 17.15 33.43 12.63
N GLU A 208 16.50 32.84 11.62
CA GLU A 208 15.57 33.54 10.74
C GLU A 208 14.14 33.55 11.28
N PHE A 209 13.74 32.49 12.01
CA PHE A 209 12.37 32.28 12.47
C PHE A 209 12.26 32.24 14.01
N LEU A 210 12.96 33.16 14.68
CA LEU A 210 13.14 33.25 16.14
C LEU A 210 11.86 33.09 17.00
N ASN A 211 10.70 33.52 16.49
CA ASN A 211 9.44 33.52 17.24
C ASN A 211 8.57 32.29 16.97
N LYS A 212 9.10 31.25 16.32
CA LYS A 212 8.34 30.04 15.97
C LYS A 212 8.93 28.82 16.64
N GLU A 213 8.04 27.93 17.10
CA GLU A 213 8.50 26.64 17.61
C GLU A 213 9.07 25.77 16.48
N PRO A 214 10.26 25.18 16.69
CA PRO A 214 10.89 24.35 15.68
C PRO A 214 10.22 22.98 15.57
N ILE A 215 10.13 22.47 14.35
CA ILE A 215 9.79 21.06 14.12
C ILE A 215 11.03 20.23 14.43
N VAL A 216 10.87 19.19 15.24
CA VAL A 216 11.99 18.34 15.65
C VAL A 216 11.90 16.99 14.92
N ILE A 217 12.99 16.61 14.25
CA ILE A 217 13.13 15.33 13.56
C ILE A 217 14.40 14.63 14.03
N SER A 218 14.39 13.29 14.04
CA SER A 218 15.60 12.50 14.30
C SER A 218 16.13 11.91 13.00
N TYR A 219 17.43 12.04 12.76
CA TYR A 219 18.15 11.48 11.62
C TYR A 219 18.91 10.22 12.00
N HIS A 220 18.73 9.17 11.19
CA HIS A 220 19.33 7.86 11.38
C HIS A 220 19.98 7.38 10.09
N ARG A 221 21.31 7.24 10.07
CA ARG A 221 22.06 6.83 8.87
C ARG A 221 21.90 5.33 8.53
N HIS A 222 21.70 4.49 9.54
CA HIS A 222 21.77 3.02 9.42
C HIS A 222 20.62 2.29 10.13
N MET A 223 19.52 2.99 10.47
CA MET A 223 18.40 2.37 11.20
C MET A 223 17.63 1.37 10.34
N TYR A 224 17.61 1.58 9.03
CA TYR A 224 17.04 0.65 8.06
C TYR A 224 18.12 0.34 7.02
N GLY A 225 18.17 -0.90 6.52
CA GLY A 225 19.18 -1.32 5.52
C GLY A 225 19.16 -0.54 4.20
N LEU A 226 18.18 0.37 4.03
CA LEU A 226 17.97 1.26 2.89
C LEU A 226 18.70 2.61 3.03
N GLY A 227 19.45 2.82 4.11
CA GLY A 227 20.27 4.01 4.32
C GLY A 227 19.64 5.05 5.24
N ALA A 228 19.78 6.32 4.85
CA ALA A 228 19.46 7.47 5.68
C ALA A 228 17.95 7.69 5.85
N HIS A 229 17.49 7.91 7.09
CA HIS A 229 16.07 8.02 7.41
C HIS A 229 15.78 9.11 8.44
N TYR A 230 14.59 9.72 8.36
CA TYR A 230 14.12 10.74 9.29
C TYR A 230 12.81 10.31 9.96
N ASN A 231 12.73 10.43 11.29
CA ASN A 231 11.49 10.26 12.04
C ASN A 231 11.03 11.58 12.64
N SER A 232 9.72 11.76 12.75
CA SER A 232 9.13 12.85 13.52
C SER A 232 9.32 12.60 15.02
N LEU A 233 9.73 13.64 15.75
CA LEU A 233 9.74 13.63 17.20
C LEU A 233 8.59 14.49 17.72
N ARG A 234 7.87 13.99 18.73
CA ARG A 234 6.81 14.72 19.41
C ARG A 234 7.25 15.09 20.82
N LYS A 235 6.85 16.28 21.26
CA LYS A 235 6.92 16.65 22.68
C LYS A 235 5.96 15.74 23.44
N ILE A 236 6.43 15.16 24.55
CA ILE A 236 5.64 14.38 25.50
C ILE A 236 5.17 15.32 26.61
#